data_AF-A0A1G3PDJ9-F1
#
_entry.id   AF-A0A1G3PDJ9-F1
#
_cell.length_a   1.000
_cell.length_b   1.000
_cell.length_c   1.000
_cell.angle_alpha   90.00
_cell.angle_beta   90.00
_cell.angle_gamma   90.00
#
_symmetry.space_group_name_H-M   'P 1'
#
loop_
_entity.id
_entity.type
_entity.pdbx_description
1 polymer ?
#
loop_
_entity_poly.entity_id
_entity_poly.type
_entity_poly.pdbx_seq_one_letter_code
_entity_poly.pdbx_strand_id
1 'polypeptide(L)'
;MLKFEYYTEKYFYEIEKLILKSYEYDFPLWGLSRHEFCKALHPDFKNCHKVWTESMGVYLDGDNVAAAVLSEGCYEGDAFLLFDSRERAGDKVLIERMVKFAVTYLSKVDDNGYTNMLYINVPDWHAELKEVLLELGFEQQDHKEKVNILHFDKKPYNVNLPEDFYFAEDIVESFYLSNVHRSSFNYGLPHAENGSDAFSKMRTMKNYDPKLEVVILDDENRPVGFAVGWMSELMPYAELEPMAVSWWCRRKGLATALIYELSNRIKSKYPHAYGIIGGNQPFYEAIGFKNVAEVPVYVFKKDIYKSWDSRSKDVDYSL
;
A
#
# COMPACT_ATOMS: atom_id res chain seq x y z
N MET A 1 -7.64 19.91 21.92
CA MET A 1 -8.42 18.75 21.48
C MET A 1 -8.46 18.79 19.96
N LEU A 2 -8.08 17.70 19.28
CA LEU A 2 -8.03 17.66 17.81
C LEU A 2 -9.44 17.64 17.20
N LYS A 3 -9.62 18.41 16.12
CA LYS A 3 -10.88 18.47 15.36
C LYS A 3 -10.91 17.33 14.34
N PHE A 4 -11.98 16.55 14.32
CA PHE A 4 -12.18 15.54 13.29
C PHE A 4 -12.82 16.16 12.03
N GLU A 5 -12.36 15.75 10.86
CA GLU A 5 -13.03 15.94 9.58
C GLU A 5 -12.96 14.64 8.75
N TYR A 6 -13.98 14.39 7.93
CA TYR A 6 -13.87 13.38 6.89
C TYR A 6 -12.80 13.76 5.87
N TYR A 7 -12.14 12.76 5.31
CA TYR A 7 -11.20 12.99 4.22
C TYR A 7 -11.88 13.69 3.04
N THR A 8 -11.15 14.63 2.45
CA THR A 8 -11.45 15.24 1.15
C THR A 8 -10.13 15.40 0.40
N GLU A 9 -10.20 15.60 -0.93
CA GLU A 9 -9.02 15.71 -1.79
C GLU A 9 -8.00 16.75 -1.31
N LYS A 10 -8.45 17.82 -0.62
CA LYS A 10 -7.58 18.87 -0.07
C LYS A 10 -6.53 18.32 0.91
N TYR A 11 -6.80 17.17 1.54
CA TYR A 11 -5.91 16.54 2.52
C TYR A 11 -4.93 15.54 1.91
N PHE A 12 -5.04 15.21 0.62
CA PHE A 12 -4.22 14.15 0.01
C PHE A 12 -2.72 14.37 0.20
N TYR A 13 -2.23 15.57 -0.10
CA TYR A 13 -0.82 15.94 0.07
C TYR A 13 -0.46 16.40 1.48
N GLU A 14 -1.45 16.69 2.34
CA GLU A 14 -1.21 16.93 3.76
C GLU A 14 -0.92 15.62 4.48
N ILE A 15 -1.64 14.55 4.14
CA ILE A 15 -1.37 13.19 4.61
C ILE A 15 0.00 12.69 4.16
N GLU A 16 0.43 13.03 2.94
CA GLU A 16 1.79 12.71 2.47
C GLU A 16 2.88 13.21 3.43
N LYS A 17 2.69 14.36 4.09
CA LYS A 17 3.65 14.87 5.08
C LYS A 17 3.78 13.95 6.30
N LEU A 18 2.68 13.35 6.76
CA LEU A 18 2.70 12.36 7.86
C LEU A 18 3.45 11.11 7.41
N ILE A 19 3.19 10.66 6.19
CA ILE A 19 3.86 9.50 5.57
C ILE A 19 5.37 9.75 5.50
N LEU A 20 5.81 10.86 4.91
CA LEU A 20 7.23 11.16 4.78
C LEU A 20 7.93 11.27 6.13
N LYS A 21 7.25 11.83 7.15
CA LYS A 21 7.80 11.91 8.50
C LYS A 21 7.90 10.54 9.18
N SER A 22 7.03 9.59 8.86
CA SER A 22 7.07 8.26 9.45
C SER A 22 8.32 7.45 9.09
N TYR A 23 8.97 7.73 7.95
CA TYR A 23 10.25 7.11 7.58
C TYR A 23 11.42 7.54 8.50
N GLU A 24 11.30 8.63 9.27
CA GLU A 24 12.33 9.03 10.23
C GLU A 24 12.46 8.04 11.39
N TYR A 25 11.43 7.22 11.61
CA TYR A 25 11.34 6.41 12.81
C TYR A 25 10.73 5.02 12.62
N ASP A 26 10.32 4.63 11.42
CA ASP A 26 9.81 3.28 11.14
C ASP A 26 10.00 2.87 9.68
N PHE A 27 9.68 1.62 9.38
CA PHE A 27 9.31 1.16 8.04
C PHE A 27 7.78 1.30 7.89
N PRO A 28 7.27 2.43 7.37
CA PRO A 28 5.83 2.68 7.39
C PRO A 28 5.03 1.62 6.66
N LEU A 29 3.98 1.15 7.34
CA LEU A 29 2.95 0.28 6.78
C LEU A 29 2.16 0.95 5.65
N TRP A 30 1.98 2.27 5.75
CA TRP A 30 1.39 3.10 4.71
C TRP A 30 2.45 4.03 4.13
N GLY A 31 3.21 3.50 3.18
CA GLY A 31 4.29 4.21 2.47
C GLY A 31 3.80 5.14 1.37
N LEU A 32 4.73 5.89 0.78
CA LEU A 32 4.48 6.87 -0.28
C LEU A 32 3.90 6.19 -1.53
N SER A 33 4.50 5.08 -1.95
CA SER A 33 4.04 4.31 -3.11
C SER A 33 2.59 3.89 -2.93
N ARG A 34 2.25 3.28 -1.79
CA ARG A 34 0.90 2.83 -1.45
C ARG A 34 -0.10 3.98 -1.49
N HIS A 35 0.25 5.15 -0.94
CA HIS A 35 -0.62 6.31 -0.92
C HIS A 35 -1.02 6.79 -2.32
N GLU A 36 -0.05 6.97 -3.21
CA GLU A 36 -0.30 7.44 -4.57
C GLU A 36 -0.86 6.33 -5.48
N PHE A 37 -0.36 5.11 -5.32
CA PHE A 37 -0.84 3.94 -6.06
C PHE A 37 -2.30 3.61 -5.71
N CYS A 38 -2.67 3.51 -4.44
CA CYS A 38 -4.06 3.21 -4.05
C CYS A 38 -5.01 4.31 -4.53
N LYS A 39 -4.57 5.58 -4.51
CA LYS A 39 -5.38 6.69 -5.02
C LYS A 39 -5.61 6.60 -6.53
N ALA A 40 -4.58 6.21 -7.27
CA ALA A 40 -4.62 6.13 -8.73
C ALA A 40 -5.30 4.87 -9.24
N LEU A 41 -4.91 3.70 -8.71
CA LEU A 41 -5.22 2.41 -9.30
C LEU A 41 -6.55 1.84 -8.79
N HIS A 42 -6.72 1.77 -7.47
CA HIS A 42 -7.83 1.02 -6.85
C HIS A 42 -9.22 1.52 -7.24
N PRO A 43 -9.52 2.85 -7.27
CA PRO A 43 -10.82 3.36 -7.68
C PRO A 43 -11.31 2.79 -9.02
N ASP A 44 -10.45 2.80 -10.03
CA ASP A 44 -10.77 2.34 -11.38
C ASP A 44 -10.71 0.80 -11.49
N PHE A 45 -9.78 0.15 -10.79
CA PHE A 45 -9.61 -1.31 -10.84
C PHE A 45 -10.74 -2.07 -10.14
N LYS A 46 -11.16 -1.57 -8.98
CA LYS A 46 -12.15 -2.21 -8.09
C LYS A 46 -13.50 -1.50 -8.11
N ASN A 47 -13.68 -0.48 -8.97
CA ASN A 47 -14.91 0.32 -9.09
C ASN A 47 -15.37 0.92 -7.75
N CYS A 48 -14.43 1.51 -7.01
CA CYS A 48 -14.59 1.93 -5.62
C CYS A 48 -14.22 3.42 -5.44
N HIS A 49 -14.77 4.29 -6.29
CA HIS A 49 -14.37 5.69 -6.41
C HIS A 49 -14.64 6.58 -5.19
N LYS A 50 -15.56 6.18 -4.30
CA LYS A 50 -16.01 7.01 -3.17
C LYS A 50 -15.44 6.60 -1.83
N VAL A 51 -14.76 5.45 -1.75
CA VAL A 51 -14.35 4.86 -0.48
C VAL A 51 -13.52 5.83 0.35
N TRP A 52 -12.53 6.49 -0.27
CA TRP A 52 -11.68 7.45 0.43
C TRP A 52 -12.49 8.58 1.08
N THR A 53 -13.38 9.21 0.32
CA THR A 53 -14.18 10.37 0.80
C THR A 53 -15.32 9.99 1.75
N GLU A 54 -15.72 8.72 1.79
CA GLU A 54 -16.87 8.25 2.60
C GLU A 54 -16.45 7.41 3.80
N SER A 55 -15.17 7.01 3.92
CA SER A 55 -14.72 6.10 4.98
C SER A 55 -13.42 6.48 5.68
N MET A 56 -12.63 7.40 5.14
CA MET A 56 -11.39 7.87 5.77
C MET A 56 -11.60 9.15 6.57
N GLY A 57 -10.72 9.38 7.54
CA GLY A 57 -10.83 10.50 8.47
C GLY A 57 -9.49 11.17 8.75
N VAL A 58 -9.52 12.47 9.02
CA VAL A 58 -8.36 13.25 9.47
C VAL A 58 -8.66 13.96 10.79
N TYR A 59 -7.61 14.17 11.57
CA TYR A 59 -7.65 14.86 12.86
C TYR A 59 -6.71 16.06 12.78
N LEU A 60 -7.26 17.25 13.03
CA LEU A 60 -6.59 18.53 12.82
C LEU A 60 -6.15 19.16 14.13
N ASP A 61 -4.92 19.70 14.11
CA ASP A 61 -4.37 20.60 15.13
C ASP A 61 -4.28 22.01 14.52
N GLY A 62 -5.29 22.84 14.81
CA GLY A 62 -5.55 24.04 14.02
C GLY A 62 -5.93 23.66 12.58
N ASP A 63 -5.15 24.15 11.60
CA ASP A 63 -5.34 23.86 10.18
C ASP A 63 -4.46 22.70 9.67
N ASN A 64 -3.58 22.16 10.52
CA ASN A 64 -2.65 21.11 10.13
C ASN A 64 -3.24 19.73 10.38
N VAL A 65 -3.04 18.79 9.44
CA VAL A 65 -3.33 17.38 9.68
C VAL A 65 -2.32 16.84 10.69
N ALA A 66 -2.82 16.37 11.83
CA ALA A 66 -2.03 15.85 12.94
C ALA A 66 -2.10 14.32 13.03
N ALA A 67 -3.21 13.72 12.60
CA ALA A 67 -3.36 12.28 12.46
C ALA A 67 -4.39 11.94 11.37
N ALA A 68 -4.34 10.71 10.85
CA ALA A 68 -5.26 10.23 9.84
C ALA A 68 -5.58 8.73 10.01
N VAL A 69 -6.80 8.35 9.64
CA VAL A 69 -7.23 6.96 9.51
C VAL A 69 -7.52 6.69 8.03
N LEU A 70 -6.75 5.78 7.44
CA LEU A 70 -6.73 5.47 6.02
C LEU A 70 -7.05 4.00 5.76
N SER A 71 -7.30 3.68 4.50
CA SER A 71 -7.40 2.32 3.96
C SER A 71 -6.89 2.30 2.52
N GLU A 72 -6.77 1.14 1.92
CA GLU A 72 -6.48 0.97 0.49
C GLU A 72 -7.63 1.46 -0.41
N GLY A 73 -8.77 1.84 0.17
CA GLY A 73 -9.87 2.44 -0.56
C GLY A 73 -10.76 1.43 -1.28
N CYS A 74 -10.85 0.19 -0.78
CA CYS A 74 -11.57 -0.89 -1.46
C CYS A 74 -12.47 -1.75 -0.55
N TYR A 75 -12.80 -1.28 0.66
CA TYR A 75 -13.65 -1.98 1.63
C TYR A 75 -13.18 -3.42 1.95
N GLU A 76 -11.87 -3.65 2.02
CA GLU A 76 -11.30 -4.98 2.31
C GLU A 76 -11.09 -5.24 3.81
N GLY A 77 -11.51 -4.30 4.65
CA GLY A 77 -11.43 -4.42 6.09
C GLY A 77 -10.07 -4.01 6.63
N ASP A 78 -9.34 -3.12 5.98
CA ASP A 78 -8.03 -2.65 6.40
C ASP A 78 -8.09 -1.22 6.96
N ALA A 79 -7.27 -0.95 7.98
CA ALA A 79 -7.06 0.40 8.48
C ALA A 79 -5.59 0.68 8.83
N PHE A 80 -5.17 1.90 8.47
CA PHE A 80 -3.84 2.44 8.76
C PHE A 80 -3.98 3.73 9.54
N LEU A 81 -3.28 3.84 10.66
CA LEU A 81 -3.30 5.00 11.52
C LEU A 81 -1.98 5.74 11.37
N LEU A 82 -2.05 7.00 10.95
CA LEU A 82 -0.89 7.88 10.79
C LEU A 82 -0.91 9.00 11.81
N PHE A 83 0.28 9.41 12.25
CA PHE A 83 0.48 10.47 13.23
C PHE A 83 1.59 11.41 12.76
N ASP A 84 1.47 12.69 13.07
CA ASP A 84 2.50 13.69 12.82
C ASP A 84 3.75 13.50 13.70
N SER A 85 3.74 12.62 14.69
CA SER A 85 4.84 12.40 15.63
C SER A 85 4.65 11.14 16.46
N ARG A 86 5.76 10.57 16.94
CA ARG A 86 5.72 9.46 17.91
C ARG A 86 5.07 9.84 19.23
N GLU A 87 5.27 11.08 19.70
CA GLU A 87 4.62 11.56 20.92
C GLU A 87 3.09 11.51 20.78
N ARG A 88 2.57 12.02 19.66
CA ARG A 88 1.13 11.97 19.40
C ARG A 88 0.60 10.55 19.20
N ALA A 89 1.42 9.66 18.65
CA ALA A 89 1.08 8.24 18.56
C ALA A 89 0.92 7.58 19.94
N GLY A 90 1.40 8.18 21.04
CA GLY A 90 1.17 7.72 22.41
C GLY A 90 -0.13 8.20 23.06
N ASP A 91 -0.92 9.07 22.41
CA ASP A 91 -2.20 9.56 22.96
C ASP A 91 -3.28 8.48 22.83
N LYS A 92 -3.46 7.67 23.88
CA LYS A 92 -4.47 6.60 23.93
C LYS A 92 -5.90 7.07 23.65
N VAL A 93 -6.27 8.28 24.06
CA VAL A 93 -7.63 8.81 23.84
C VAL A 93 -7.82 9.10 22.34
N LEU A 94 -6.81 9.64 21.67
CA LEU A 94 -6.83 9.81 20.22
C LEU A 94 -6.87 8.46 19.50
N ILE A 95 -6.02 7.51 19.90
CA ILE A 95 -5.96 6.16 19.32
C ILE A 95 -7.32 5.47 19.43
N GLU A 96 -7.94 5.45 20.60
CA GLU A 96 -9.26 4.82 20.82
C GLU A 96 -10.32 5.42 19.89
N ARG A 97 -10.35 6.76 19.75
CA ARG A 97 -11.25 7.44 18.81
C ARG A 97 -11.00 7.03 17.36
N MET A 98 -9.73 6.93 16.96
CA MET A 98 -9.32 6.51 15.61
C MET A 98 -9.69 5.06 15.32
N VAL A 99 -9.48 4.15 16.27
CA VAL A 99 -9.85 2.73 16.13
C VAL A 99 -11.37 2.57 16.05
N LYS A 100 -12.14 3.24 16.92
CA LYS A 100 -13.61 3.19 16.89
C LYS A 100 -14.16 3.73 15.57
N PHE A 101 -13.56 4.81 15.04
CA PHE A 101 -13.86 5.31 13.70
C PHE A 101 -13.57 4.24 12.63
N ALA A 102 -12.38 3.64 12.65
CA ALA A 102 -12.00 2.60 11.69
C ALA A 102 -12.97 1.39 11.73
N VAL A 103 -13.33 0.90 12.91
CA VAL A 103 -14.29 -0.21 13.05
C VAL A 103 -15.64 0.16 12.44
N THR A 104 -16.08 1.41 12.60
CA THR A 104 -17.38 1.88 12.09
C THR A 104 -17.40 2.01 10.57
N TYR A 105 -16.34 2.58 9.98
CA TYR A 105 -16.36 3.02 8.58
C TYR A 105 -15.51 2.17 7.62
N LEU A 106 -14.54 1.40 8.13
CA LEU A 106 -13.57 0.65 7.33
C LEU A 106 -13.71 -0.87 7.45
N SER A 107 -14.54 -1.37 8.37
CA SER A 107 -14.79 -2.82 8.46
C SER A 107 -15.39 -3.36 7.16
N LYS A 108 -14.93 -4.52 6.72
CA LYS A 108 -15.65 -5.31 5.72
C LYS A 108 -16.72 -6.15 6.38
N VAL A 109 -17.73 -6.55 5.60
CA VAL A 109 -18.70 -7.57 5.98
C VAL A 109 -18.27 -8.88 5.33
N ASP A 110 -18.15 -9.94 6.12
CA ASP A 110 -17.82 -11.28 5.64
C ASP A 110 -18.94 -11.86 4.76
N ASP A 111 -18.67 -12.97 4.06
CA ASP A 111 -19.60 -13.57 3.10
C ASP A 111 -20.95 -14.00 3.72
N ASN A 112 -20.99 -14.17 5.04
CA ASN A 112 -22.23 -14.45 5.79
C ASN A 112 -23.18 -13.24 5.88
N GLY A 113 -22.72 -12.05 5.50
CA GLY A 113 -23.52 -10.82 5.42
C GLY A 113 -23.81 -10.12 6.74
N TYR A 114 -23.15 -10.50 7.85
CA TYR A 114 -23.34 -9.84 9.14
C TYR A 114 -22.08 -9.81 10.05
N THR A 115 -21.04 -10.60 9.80
CA THR A 115 -19.80 -10.50 10.57
C THR A 115 -18.96 -9.36 10.02
N ASN A 116 -18.78 -8.31 10.81
CA ASN A 116 -17.88 -7.21 10.49
C ASN A 116 -16.45 -7.56 10.90
N MET A 117 -15.50 -7.23 10.04
CA MET A 117 -14.08 -7.51 10.24
C MET A 117 -13.21 -6.30 9.91
N LEU A 118 -12.25 -5.99 10.79
CA LEU A 118 -11.23 -4.98 10.57
C LEU A 118 -9.85 -5.52 10.96
N TYR A 119 -8.85 -5.27 10.11
CA TYR A 119 -7.45 -5.61 10.29
C TYR A 119 -6.63 -4.34 10.49
N ILE A 120 -5.81 -4.32 11.54
CA ILE A 120 -4.85 -3.24 11.80
C ILE A 120 -3.48 -3.87 12.02
N ASN A 121 -2.50 -3.41 11.25
CA ASN A 121 -1.09 -3.75 11.42
C ASN A 121 -0.48 -2.83 12.49
N VAL A 122 0.23 -3.40 13.46
CA VAL A 122 0.76 -2.64 14.60
C VAL A 122 2.28 -2.83 14.68
N PRO A 123 3.07 -1.80 14.36
CA PRO A 123 4.53 -1.91 14.41
C PRO A 123 5.00 -2.08 15.87
N ASP A 124 6.11 -2.79 16.06
CA ASP A 124 6.61 -3.18 17.39
C ASP A 124 6.84 -2.01 18.35
N TRP A 125 7.11 -0.81 17.83
CA TRP A 125 7.31 0.38 18.64
C TRP A 125 6.01 0.97 19.21
N HIS A 126 4.84 0.62 18.65
CA HIS A 126 3.57 1.28 18.97
C HIS A 126 2.77 0.52 20.04
N ALA A 127 3.33 0.46 21.24
CA ALA A 127 2.76 -0.29 22.37
C ALA A 127 1.37 0.20 22.77
N GLU A 128 1.11 1.50 22.70
CA GLU A 128 -0.18 2.11 23.06
C GLU A 128 -1.30 1.69 22.10
N LEU A 129 -1.02 1.60 20.79
CA LEU A 129 -2.00 1.09 19.83
C LEU A 129 -2.31 -0.38 20.09
N LYS A 130 -1.30 -1.20 20.35
CA LYS A 130 -1.50 -2.60 20.73
C LYS A 130 -2.41 -2.72 21.94
N GLU A 131 -2.16 -1.94 23.00
CA GLU A 131 -2.95 -1.98 24.22
C GLU A 131 -4.41 -1.61 23.95
N VAL A 132 -4.66 -0.49 23.26
CA VAL A 132 -6.02 -0.05 22.91
C VAL A 132 -6.75 -1.08 22.04
N LEU A 133 -6.08 -1.72 21.08
CA LEU A 133 -6.69 -2.76 20.26
C LEU A 133 -7.11 -3.97 21.09
N LEU A 134 -6.27 -4.43 22.01
CA LEU A 134 -6.59 -5.54 22.91
C LEU A 134 -7.77 -5.19 23.85
N GLU A 135 -7.81 -3.97 24.38
CA GLU A 135 -8.91 -3.48 25.21
C GLU A 135 -10.24 -3.43 24.44
N LEU A 136 -10.19 -3.10 23.14
CA LEU A 136 -11.35 -3.08 22.24
C LEU A 136 -11.70 -4.47 21.64
N GLY A 137 -11.05 -5.54 22.13
CA GLY A 137 -11.37 -6.91 21.75
C GLY A 137 -10.80 -7.36 20.40
N PHE A 138 -9.76 -6.70 19.89
CA PHE A 138 -9.00 -7.24 18.77
C PHE A 138 -8.14 -8.42 19.20
N GLU A 139 -7.97 -9.39 18.30
CA GLU A 139 -7.12 -10.55 18.50
C GLU A 139 -5.93 -10.52 17.56
N GLN A 140 -4.73 -10.74 18.10
CA GLN A 140 -3.53 -10.88 17.27
C GLN A 140 -3.63 -12.14 16.40
N GLN A 141 -3.29 -12.02 15.13
CA GLN A 141 -3.20 -13.15 14.20
C GLN A 141 -1.84 -13.85 14.30
N ASP A 142 -1.81 -15.12 13.88
CA ASP A 142 -0.55 -15.90 13.81
C ASP A 142 0.38 -15.38 12.71
N HIS A 143 -0.19 -14.86 11.62
CA HIS A 143 0.57 -14.27 10.54
C HIS A 143 0.98 -12.83 10.89
N LYS A 144 2.10 -12.41 10.32
CA LYS A 144 2.63 -11.05 10.41
C LYS A 144 2.95 -10.54 9.02
N GLU A 145 2.79 -9.25 8.82
CA GLU A 145 3.28 -8.61 7.62
C GLU A 145 4.80 -8.51 7.65
N LYS A 146 5.44 -8.74 6.50
CA LYS A 146 6.90 -8.74 6.39
C LYS A 146 7.37 -7.57 5.57
N VAL A 147 8.25 -6.77 6.15
CA VAL A 147 8.97 -5.74 5.43
C VAL A 147 10.29 -6.31 4.96
N ASN A 148 10.46 -6.38 3.64
CA ASN A 148 11.66 -6.91 3.02
C ASN A 148 12.33 -5.85 2.17
N ILE A 149 13.65 -5.74 2.28
CA ILE A 149 14.44 -4.78 1.51
C ILE A 149 15.61 -5.44 0.80
N LEU A 150 15.81 -5.05 -0.45
CA LEU A 150 17.06 -5.27 -1.18
C LEU A 150 17.99 -4.09 -0.90
N HIS A 151 18.99 -4.31 -0.07
CA HIS A 151 20.02 -3.30 0.22
C HIS A 151 20.89 -3.08 -1.01
N PHE A 152 21.16 -1.82 -1.33
CA PHE A 152 22.05 -1.47 -2.43
C PHE A 152 23.51 -1.66 -2.05
N ASP A 153 24.24 -2.41 -2.87
CA ASP A 153 25.70 -2.46 -2.84
C ASP A 153 26.30 -1.28 -3.64
N LYS A 154 27.59 -0.97 -3.46
CA LYS A 154 28.34 0.03 -4.22
C LYS A 154 28.38 -0.31 -5.70
N LYS A 155 28.51 -1.59 -6.06
CA LYS A 155 28.59 -2.03 -7.46
C LYS A 155 27.21 -2.03 -8.11
N PRO A 156 27.07 -1.60 -9.38
CA PRO A 156 25.83 -1.79 -10.13
C PRO A 156 25.44 -3.26 -10.16
N TYR A 157 24.13 -3.53 -10.13
CA TYR A 157 23.61 -4.86 -10.36
C TYR A 157 23.85 -5.27 -11.81
N ASN A 158 24.21 -6.53 -12.03
CA ASN A 158 24.34 -7.08 -13.38
C ASN A 158 22.94 -7.41 -13.92
N VAL A 159 22.48 -6.64 -14.91
CA VAL A 159 21.16 -6.81 -15.52
C VAL A 159 21.31 -7.72 -16.74
N ASN A 160 20.68 -8.91 -16.69
CA ASN A 160 20.70 -9.85 -17.80
C ASN A 160 19.27 -10.09 -18.28
N LEU A 161 19.05 -9.95 -19.58
CA LEU A 161 17.84 -10.36 -20.26
C LEU A 161 18.17 -11.51 -21.22
N PRO A 162 17.25 -12.45 -21.47
CA PRO A 162 17.40 -13.38 -22.60
C PRO A 162 17.43 -12.61 -23.93
N GLU A 163 18.03 -13.19 -24.98
CA GLU A 163 18.29 -12.51 -26.26
C GLU A 163 17.05 -11.84 -26.89
N ASP A 164 15.87 -12.44 -26.71
CA ASP A 164 14.59 -11.98 -27.29
C ASP A 164 13.85 -10.95 -26.43
N PHE A 165 14.51 -10.35 -25.42
CA PHE A 165 13.91 -9.34 -24.55
C PHE A 165 14.80 -8.12 -24.40
N TYR A 166 14.18 -6.95 -24.34
CA TYR A 166 14.87 -5.68 -24.15
C TYR A 166 14.02 -4.70 -23.34
N PHE A 167 14.67 -3.70 -22.75
CA PHE A 167 13.96 -2.62 -22.06
C PHE A 167 13.38 -1.63 -23.07
N ALA A 168 12.17 -1.14 -22.81
CA ALA A 168 11.59 -0.06 -23.59
C ALA A 168 12.44 1.22 -23.43
N GLU A 169 12.71 1.90 -24.55
CA GLU A 169 13.42 3.18 -24.56
C GLU A 169 12.46 4.36 -24.28
N ASP A 170 11.22 4.23 -24.73
CA ASP A 170 10.15 5.22 -24.58
C ASP A 170 9.08 4.76 -23.58
N ILE A 171 8.27 5.72 -23.11
CA ILE A 171 7.10 5.42 -22.28
C ILE A 171 6.11 4.58 -23.08
N VAL A 172 5.76 3.43 -22.52
CA VAL A 172 4.75 2.53 -23.09
C VAL A 172 3.34 3.04 -22.75
N GLU A 173 2.37 2.89 -23.65
CA GLU A 173 0.99 3.33 -23.39
C GLU A 173 0.36 2.61 -22.18
N SER A 174 -0.42 3.34 -21.37
CA SER A 174 -1.00 2.85 -20.11
C SER A 174 -1.84 1.57 -20.27
N PHE A 175 -2.48 1.39 -21.43
CA PHE A 175 -3.30 0.21 -21.69
C PHE A 175 -2.47 -1.08 -21.70
N TYR A 176 -1.21 -1.03 -22.16
CA TYR A 176 -0.33 -2.19 -22.14
C TYR A 176 0.09 -2.56 -20.71
N LEU A 177 0.39 -1.57 -19.87
CA LEU A 177 0.69 -1.80 -18.45
C LEU A 177 -0.50 -2.45 -17.75
N SER A 178 -1.71 -1.95 -18.02
CA SER A 178 -2.95 -2.58 -17.55
C SER A 178 -3.08 -4.04 -17.98
N ASN A 179 -2.80 -4.35 -19.26
CA ASN A 179 -2.85 -5.73 -19.77
C ASN A 179 -1.81 -6.64 -19.10
N VAL A 180 -0.57 -6.17 -18.93
CA VAL A 180 0.49 -6.92 -18.24
C VAL A 180 0.14 -7.13 -16.76
N HIS A 181 -0.41 -6.11 -16.09
CA HIS A 181 -0.86 -6.23 -14.71
C HIS A 181 -1.97 -7.27 -14.58
N ARG A 182 -3.01 -7.17 -15.41
CA ARG A 182 -4.12 -8.14 -15.43
C ARG A 182 -3.66 -9.57 -15.71
N SER A 183 -2.78 -9.76 -16.70
CA SER A 183 -2.25 -11.10 -17.01
C SER A 183 -1.36 -11.63 -15.88
N SER A 184 -0.71 -10.76 -15.12
CA SER A 184 0.14 -11.13 -13.99
C SER A 184 -0.67 -11.53 -12.76
N PHE A 185 -1.77 -10.85 -12.47
CA PHE A 185 -2.58 -11.12 -11.29
C PHE A 185 -3.85 -11.94 -11.60
N ASN A 186 -3.97 -12.43 -12.83
CA ASN A 186 -5.09 -13.26 -13.30
C ASN A 186 -6.45 -12.58 -13.17
N TYR A 187 -6.52 -11.31 -13.56
CA TYR A 187 -7.75 -10.53 -13.60
C TYR A 187 -8.46 -10.65 -14.95
N GLY A 188 -9.79 -10.80 -14.93
CA GLY A 188 -10.67 -10.75 -16.10
C GLY A 188 -11.76 -9.70 -15.92
N LEU A 189 -12.47 -9.38 -17.00
CA LEU A 189 -13.61 -8.45 -16.92
C LEU A 189 -14.73 -9.02 -16.04
N PRO A 190 -15.47 -8.18 -15.30
CA PRO A 190 -15.41 -6.71 -15.27
C PRO A 190 -14.31 -6.13 -14.35
N HIS A 191 -13.49 -6.96 -13.69
CA HIS A 191 -12.39 -6.47 -12.87
C HIS A 191 -11.34 -5.76 -13.74
N ALA A 192 -10.84 -4.60 -13.30
CA ALA A 192 -9.88 -3.79 -14.04
C ALA A 192 -10.33 -3.36 -15.45
N GLU A 193 -11.64 -3.19 -15.67
CA GLU A 193 -12.19 -2.66 -16.93
C GLU A 193 -11.57 -1.30 -17.28
N ASN A 194 -11.45 -0.41 -16.28
CA ASN A 194 -10.88 0.94 -16.43
C ASN A 194 -9.37 0.98 -16.17
N GLY A 195 -8.67 -0.15 -16.29
CA GLY A 195 -7.27 -0.22 -15.86
C GLY A 195 -6.31 0.71 -16.63
N SER A 196 -6.61 1.01 -17.90
CA SER A 196 -5.83 1.98 -18.69
C SER A 196 -5.90 3.40 -18.10
N ASP A 197 -7.08 3.81 -17.63
CA ASP A 197 -7.28 5.11 -16.99
C ASP A 197 -6.57 5.17 -15.65
N ALA A 198 -6.60 4.06 -14.90
CA ALA A 198 -5.92 3.92 -13.62
C ALA A 198 -4.40 4.13 -13.74
N PHE A 199 -3.75 3.45 -14.71
CA PHE A 199 -2.32 3.64 -14.98
C PHE A 199 -2.03 5.06 -15.51
N SER A 200 -2.92 5.64 -16.31
CA SER A 200 -2.77 7.03 -16.75
C SER A 200 -2.83 8.01 -15.58
N LYS A 201 -3.73 7.80 -14.61
CA LYS A 201 -3.80 8.62 -13.39
C LYS A 201 -2.57 8.45 -12.51
N MET A 202 -2.04 7.23 -12.38
CA MET A 202 -0.82 6.96 -11.61
C MET A 202 0.34 7.82 -12.11
N ARG A 203 0.48 7.97 -13.43
CA ARG A 203 1.51 8.81 -14.05
C ARG A 203 1.36 10.31 -13.82
N THR A 204 0.21 10.74 -13.28
CA THR A 204 -0.04 12.15 -12.88
C THR A 204 0.22 12.41 -11.40
N MET A 205 0.52 11.36 -10.62
CA MET A 205 0.80 11.50 -9.20
C MET A 205 2.11 12.26 -8.97
N LYS A 206 2.17 13.02 -7.88
CA LYS A 206 3.25 13.99 -7.61
C LYS A 206 4.64 13.33 -7.61
N ASN A 207 4.75 12.12 -7.08
CA ASN A 207 6.02 11.44 -6.90
C ASN A 207 6.27 10.36 -7.98
N TYR A 208 5.43 10.28 -9.01
CA TYR A 208 5.71 9.45 -10.17
C TYR A 208 6.89 10.02 -10.97
N ASP A 209 7.88 9.18 -11.24
CA ASP A 209 9.01 9.49 -12.11
C ASP A 209 9.06 8.51 -13.29
N PRO A 210 8.86 8.97 -14.54
CA PRO A 210 8.91 8.09 -15.70
C PRO A 210 10.28 7.42 -15.88
N LYS A 211 11.36 7.96 -15.31
CA LYS A 211 12.68 7.30 -15.35
C LYS A 211 12.73 6.07 -14.43
N LEU A 212 11.86 5.99 -13.43
CA LEU A 212 11.71 4.85 -12.51
C LEU A 212 10.58 3.90 -12.94
N GLU A 213 9.98 4.11 -14.11
CA GLU A 213 9.17 3.09 -14.78
C GLU A 213 10.06 2.28 -15.72
N VAL A 214 10.17 0.98 -15.46
CA VAL A 214 10.96 0.05 -16.28
C VAL A 214 10.00 -0.94 -16.92
N VAL A 215 10.04 -1.04 -18.25
CA VAL A 215 9.21 -1.98 -19.01
C VAL A 215 10.11 -2.88 -19.85
N ILE A 216 9.82 -4.18 -19.87
CA ILE A 216 10.45 -5.16 -20.76
C ILE A 216 9.50 -5.47 -21.91
N LEU A 217 10.04 -5.42 -23.12
CA LEU A 217 9.40 -5.83 -24.37
C LEU A 217 9.97 -7.19 -24.83
N ASP A 218 9.16 -7.97 -25.53
CA ASP A 218 9.62 -9.15 -26.28
C ASP A 218 10.06 -8.78 -27.72
N ASP A 219 10.50 -9.78 -28.49
CA ASP A 219 10.95 -9.66 -29.88
C ASP A 219 9.89 -9.13 -30.86
N GLU A 220 8.61 -9.21 -30.48
CA GLU A 220 7.48 -8.64 -31.21
C GLU A 220 7.10 -7.22 -30.72
N ASN A 221 7.94 -6.57 -29.91
CA ASN A 221 7.71 -5.27 -29.27
C ASN A 221 6.52 -5.24 -28.28
N ARG A 222 6.08 -6.39 -27.77
CA ARG A 222 4.94 -6.43 -26.83
C ARG A 222 5.45 -6.26 -25.40
N PRO A 223 4.83 -5.39 -24.59
CA PRO A 223 5.13 -5.32 -23.16
C PRO A 223 4.78 -6.63 -22.45
N VAL A 224 5.76 -7.21 -21.76
CA VAL A 224 5.62 -8.51 -21.07
C VAL A 224 5.88 -8.44 -19.56
N GLY A 225 6.53 -7.38 -19.09
CA GLY A 225 6.75 -7.14 -17.67
C GLY A 225 7.09 -5.68 -17.41
N PHE A 226 6.80 -5.19 -16.22
CA PHE A 226 7.17 -3.85 -15.79
C PHE A 226 7.35 -3.75 -14.28
N ALA A 227 8.06 -2.70 -13.85
CA ALA A 227 8.25 -2.31 -12.46
C ALA A 227 8.21 -0.79 -12.34
N VAL A 228 7.55 -0.29 -11.30
CA VAL A 228 7.54 1.14 -10.96
C VAL A 228 8.20 1.32 -9.60
N GLY A 229 9.21 2.20 -9.55
CA GLY A 229 9.84 2.61 -8.31
C GLY A 229 9.35 3.98 -7.85
N TRP A 230 9.10 4.12 -6.56
CA TRP A 230 8.75 5.38 -5.90
C TRP A 230 9.88 5.82 -4.99
N MET A 231 10.24 7.10 -5.09
CA MET A 231 11.29 7.69 -4.28
C MET A 231 11.08 9.18 -4.12
N SER A 232 11.30 9.68 -2.90
CA SER A 232 11.41 11.09 -2.56
C SER A 232 12.74 11.32 -1.85
N GLU A 233 13.30 12.54 -1.91
CA GLU A 233 14.55 12.89 -1.22
C GLU A 233 14.48 12.73 0.32
N LEU A 234 13.26 12.66 0.87
CA LEU A 234 13.03 12.45 2.30
C LEU A 234 12.93 10.97 2.68
N MET A 235 12.88 10.07 1.70
CA MET A 235 12.81 8.64 1.95
C MET A 235 14.23 8.05 2.06
N PRO A 236 14.49 7.12 2.99
CA PRO A 236 15.82 6.54 3.11
C PRO A 236 16.02 5.33 2.16
N TYR A 237 14.95 4.82 1.57
CA TYR A 237 14.92 3.73 0.59
C TYR A 237 13.78 3.96 -0.40
N ALA A 238 13.83 3.30 -1.55
CA ALA A 238 12.75 3.34 -2.53
C ALA A 238 11.70 2.25 -2.27
N GLU A 239 10.53 2.39 -2.88
CA GLU A 239 9.45 1.40 -2.82
C GLU A 239 9.12 0.86 -4.21
N LEU A 240 8.94 -0.44 -4.33
CA LEU A 240 8.54 -1.13 -5.55
C LEU A 240 7.04 -1.36 -5.56
N GLU A 241 6.28 -0.61 -6.36
CA GLU A 241 4.83 -0.85 -6.53
C GLU A 241 4.29 -0.18 -7.82
N PRO A 242 3.50 -0.85 -8.67
CA PRO A 242 3.38 -2.29 -8.77
C PRO A 242 4.56 -2.88 -9.56
N MET A 243 4.69 -4.21 -9.49
CA MET A 243 5.55 -4.99 -10.38
C MET A 243 4.78 -6.17 -10.96
N ALA A 244 4.95 -6.41 -12.26
CA ALA A 244 4.20 -7.43 -12.97
C ALA A 244 5.06 -8.12 -14.03
N VAL A 245 4.86 -9.43 -14.20
CA VAL A 245 5.39 -10.23 -15.32
C VAL A 245 4.30 -11.16 -15.80
N SER A 246 3.94 -11.00 -17.08
CA SER A 246 2.90 -11.77 -17.75
C SER A 246 3.13 -13.27 -17.58
N TRP A 247 2.07 -14.03 -17.34
CA TRP A 247 2.18 -15.42 -16.93
C TRP A 247 2.96 -16.32 -17.91
N TRP A 248 2.88 -16.04 -19.22
CA TRP A 248 3.60 -16.77 -20.27
C TRP A 248 5.10 -16.44 -20.37
N CYS A 249 5.57 -15.37 -19.72
CA CYS A 249 6.97 -14.97 -19.68
C CYS A 249 7.64 -15.18 -18.31
N ARG A 250 6.95 -15.84 -17.37
CA ARG A 250 7.51 -16.17 -16.05
C ARG A 250 8.66 -17.18 -16.15
N ARG A 251 9.48 -17.24 -15.09
CA ARG A 251 10.64 -18.14 -14.96
C ARG A 251 11.76 -17.93 -16.00
N LYS A 252 11.76 -16.80 -16.71
CA LYS A 252 12.82 -16.39 -17.65
C LYS A 252 13.81 -15.37 -17.08
N GLY A 253 13.76 -15.10 -15.77
CA GLY A 253 14.62 -14.09 -15.10
C GLY A 253 14.14 -12.63 -15.23
N LEU A 254 13.04 -12.36 -15.92
CA LEU A 254 12.57 -10.98 -16.20
C LEU A 254 12.28 -10.16 -14.95
N ALA A 255 11.70 -10.77 -13.90
CA ALA A 255 11.43 -10.06 -12.64
C ALA A 255 12.73 -9.60 -11.96
N THR A 256 13.78 -10.43 -11.98
CA THR A 256 15.10 -10.05 -11.46
C THR A 256 15.69 -8.91 -12.28
N ALA A 257 15.60 -8.98 -13.61
CA ALA A 257 16.10 -7.94 -14.50
C ALA A 257 15.38 -6.59 -14.26
N LEU A 258 14.05 -6.59 -14.09
CA LEU A 258 13.27 -5.40 -13.74
C LEU A 258 13.76 -4.76 -12.44
N ILE A 259 13.89 -5.55 -11.36
CA ILE A 259 14.31 -5.06 -10.06
C ILE A 259 15.74 -4.53 -10.11
N TYR A 260 16.65 -5.21 -10.79
CA TYR A 260 18.06 -4.80 -10.86
C TYR A 260 18.25 -3.56 -11.72
N GLU A 261 17.55 -3.45 -12.85
CA GLU A 261 17.54 -2.23 -13.66
C GLU A 261 16.98 -1.05 -12.88
N LEU A 262 15.81 -1.24 -12.26
CA LEU A 262 15.19 -0.20 -11.42
C LEU A 262 16.11 0.21 -10.26
N SER A 263 16.74 -0.76 -9.59
CA SER A 263 17.71 -0.50 -8.52
C SER A 263 18.91 0.31 -9.00
N ASN A 264 19.44 0.01 -10.19
CA ASN A 264 20.54 0.79 -10.77
C ASN A 264 20.11 2.23 -11.09
N ARG A 265 18.91 2.43 -11.64
CA ARG A 265 18.36 3.78 -11.90
C ARG A 265 18.16 4.57 -10.61
N ILE A 266 17.61 3.95 -9.58
CA ILE A 266 17.41 4.57 -8.26
C ILE A 266 18.76 4.94 -7.66
N LYS A 267 19.73 4.03 -7.61
CA LYS A 267 21.08 4.32 -7.08
C LYS A 267 21.76 5.48 -7.79
N SER A 268 21.59 5.56 -9.10
CA SER A 268 22.17 6.64 -9.90
C SER A 268 21.50 7.99 -9.62
N LYS A 269 20.18 8.01 -9.39
CA LYS A 269 19.41 9.23 -9.22
C LYS A 269 19.35 9.70 -7.75
N TYR A 270 19.30 8.77 -6.81
CA TYR A 270 19.16 8.98 -5.37
C TYR A 270 20.26 8.25 -4.60
N PRO A 271 21.51 8.78 -4.58
CA PRO A 271 22.65 8.10 -3.95
C PRO A 271 22.52 7.88 -2.44
N HIS A 272 21.60 8.58 -1.77
CA HIS A 272 21.31 8.41 -0.34
C HIS A 272 20.42 7.19 -0.06
N ALA A 273 19.67 6.71 -1.06
CA ALA A 273 18.82 5.55 -0.91
C ALA A 273 19.68 4.31 -0.60
N TYR A 274 19.40 3.62 0.50
CA TYR A 274 20.16 2.45 0.89
C TYR A 274 19.58 1.13 0.36
N GLY A 275 18.40 1.15 -0.27
CA GLY A 275 17.76 -0.03 -0.82
C GLY A 275 16.42 0.24 -1.48
N ILE A 276 15.73 -0.84 -1.83
CA ILE A 276 14.35 -0.85 -2.33
C ILE A 276 13.52 -1.89 -1.57
N ILE A 277 12.35 -1.51 -1.07
CA ILE A 277 11.38 -2.42 -0.45
C ILE A 277 10.54 -3.11 -1.51
N GLY A 278 10.19 -4.37 -1.27
CA GLY A 278 9.36 -5.17 -2.16
C GLY A 278 8.61 -6.28 -1.42
N GLY A 279 8.05 -7.22 -2.18
CA GLY A 279 7.18 -8.26 -1.66
C GLY A 279 7.86 -9.30 -0.75
N ASN A 280 7.03 -10.23 -0.26
CA ASN A 280 7.41 -11.27 0.70
C ASN A 280 7.40 -12.71 0.13
N GLN A 281 7.25 -12.84 -1.19
CA GLN A 281 7.28 -14.14 -1.87
C GLN A 281 8.71 -14.70 -1.89
N PRO A 282 8.90 -16.04 -1.92
CA PRO A 282 10.23 -16.69 -1.94
C PRO A 282 11.17 -16.20 -3.06
N PHE A 283 10.61 -15.68 -4.15
CA PHE A 283 11.37 -15.03 -5.22
C PHE A 283 12.25 -13.87 -4.71
N TYR A 284 11.72 -13.01 -3.84
CA TYR A 284 12.42 -11.83 -3.35
C TYR A 284 13.64 -12.24 -2.51
N GLU A 285 13.47 -13.21 -1.61
CA GLU A 285 14.57 -13.76 -0.81
C GLU A 285 15.67 -14.36 -1.70
N ALA A 286 15.29 -15.10 -2.74
CA ALA A 286 16.22 -15.73 -3.68
C ALA A 286 17.11 -14.73 -4.44
N ILE A 287 16.68 -13.47 -4.58
CA ILE A 287 17.45 -12.41 -5.27
C ILE A 287 18.11 -11.42 -4.30
N GLY A 288 18.05 -11.70 -2.99
CA GLY A 288 18.80 -10.97 -1.96
C GLY A 288 17.99 -10.00 -1.10
N PHE A 289 16.66 -9.97 -1.21
CA PHE A 289 15.85 -9.23 -0.23
C PHE A 289 15.98 -9.88 1.14
N LYS A 290 16.09 -9.05 2.17
CA LYS A 290 16.17 -9.49 3.56
C LYS A 290 15.00 -8.91 4.34
N ASN A 291 14.45 -9.72 5.23
CA ASN A 291 13.47 -9.24 6.19
C ASN A 291 14.14 -8.28 7.18
N VAL A 292 13.55 -7.10 7.35
CA VAL A 292 14.03 -6.05 8.26
C VAL A 292 13.03 -5.69 9.34
N ALA A 293 11.76 -6.04 9.14
CA ALA A 293 10.73 -5.98 10.16
C ALA A 293 9.65 -7.04 9.92
N GLU A 294 9.03 -7.48 11.02
CA GLU A 294 7.79 -8.22 11.00
C GLU A 294 6.76 -7.41 11.78
N VAL A 295 5.58 -7.19 11.22
CA VAL A 295 4.55 -6.36 11.81
C VAL A 295 3.34 -7.20 12.16
N PRO A 296 3.03 -7.38 13.45
CA PRO A 296 1.83 -8.10 13.89
C PRO A 296 0.53 -7.52 13.32
N VAL A 297 -0.38 -8.41 12.94
CA VAL A 297 -1.73 -8.06 12.48
C VAL A 297 -2.73 -8.35 13.59
N TYR A 298 -3.62 -7.41 13.86
CA TYR A 298 -4.71 -7.56 14.82
C TYR A 298 -6.04 -7.51 14.08
N VAL A 299 -6.96 -8.41 14.42
CA VAL A 299 -8.29 -8.47 13.82
C VAL A 299 -9.38 -8.20 14.85
N PHE A 300 -10.32 -7.34 14.50
CA PHE A 300 -11.60 -7.23 15.19
C PHE A 300 -12.64 -8.03 14.42
N LYS A 301 -13.46 -8.80 15.13
CA LYS A 301 -14.61 -9.51 14.57
C LYS A 301 -15.82 -9.28 15.45
N LYS A 302 -16.93 -8.84 14.86
CA LYS A 302 -18.20 -8.71 15.58
C LYS A 302 -19.37 -8.97 14.65
N ASP A 303 -20.30 -9.80 15.11
CA ASP A 303 -21.58 -9.99 14.42
C ASP A 303 -22.45 -8.76 14.62
N ILE A 304 -22.77 -8.08 13.52
CA ILE A 304 -23.63 -6.91 13.47
C ILE A 304 -24.87 -7.24 12.65
N TYR A 305 -25.95 -7.53 13.36
CA TYR A 305 -27.22 -7.87 12.75
C TYR A 305 -27.99 -6.60 12.35
N LYS A 306 -28.70 -6.68 11.22
CA LYS A 306 -29.63 -5.63 10.78
C LYS A 306 -30.60 -5.28 11.92
N SER A 307 -30.99 -4.02 12.03
CA SER A 307 -31.80 -3.54 13.16
C SER A 307 -33.16 -4.23 13.32
N TRP A 308 -33.66 -4.86 12.25
CA TRP A 308 -34.91 -5.63 12.25
C TRP A 308 -34.72 -7.15 12.40
N ASP A 309 -33.48 -7.63 12.53
CA ASP A 309 -33.19 -9.05 12.79
C ASP A 309 -33.44 -9.36 14.27
N SER A 310 -34.11 -10.47 14.57
CA SER A 310 -34.40 -10.87 15.95
C SER A 310 -33.14 -11.10 16.78
N ARG A 311 -32.04 -11.53 16.14
CA ARG A 311 -30.72 -11.68 16.79
C ARG A 311 -30.16 -10.35 17.28
N SER A 312 -30.60 -9.23 16.71
CA SER A 312 -30.09 -7.89 17.06
C SER A 312 -30.58 -7.39 18.42
N LYS A 313 -31.69 -7.93 18.94
CA LYS A 313 -32.41 -7.39 20.09
C LYS A 313 -31.59 -7.36 21.38
N ASP A 314 -30.78 -8.38 21.61
CA ASP A 314 -30.09 -8.61 22.88
C ASP A 314 -28.56 -8.52 22.75
N VAL A 315 -28.06 -8.01 21.60
CA VAL A 315 -26.63 -7.86 21.34
C VAL A 315 -26.16 -6.48 21.76
N ASP A 316 -25.11 -6.42 22.58
CA ASP A 316 -24.43 -5.17 22.90
C ASP A 316 -23.47 -4.77 21.77
N TYR A 317 -23.84 -3.73 21.03
CA TYR A 317 -23.04 -3.18 19.95
C TYR A 317 -21.99 -2.16 20.39
N SER A 318 -21.88 -1.84 21.69
CA SER A 318 -20.85 -0.93 22.18
C SER A 318 -19.42 -1.43 21.90
N LEU A 319 -18.51 -0.47 21.73
CA LEU A 319 -17.07 -0.66 21.56
C LEU A 319 -16.34 -0.05 22.75
#